data_AF-A0A6B2S472-F1
#
_entry.id   AF-A0A6B2S472-F1
#
_cell.length_a   1.000
_cell.length_b   1.000
_cell.length_c   1.000
_cell.angle_alpha   90.00
_cell.angle_beta   90.00
_cell.angle_gamma   90.00
#
_symmetry.space_group_name_H-M   'P 1'
#
loop_
_entity.id
_entity.type
_entity.pdbx_description
1 polymer ?
#
loop_
_entity_poly.entity_id
_entity_poly.type
_entity_poly.pdbx_seq_one_letter_code
_entity_poly.pdbx_strand_id
1 'polypeptide(L)'
;SPGRPRAGAWLAAYFDGPVREIGGDRCGGTDPGMRCGFGIRRGRTVAYAAQCGTATRPAGYRTATRLVSLADALGIPVLTLIDTPGAANDAEAERSGAGSAIGGLFLAMATARVPLTSLLIGEGGSGGALALAAPGNTWATPESYFSVIAPEAAAAILKRHPDRIAETADQLRLRPHDLVELGIVRGVVSLGRKP
;
A
#
# COMPACT_ATOMS: atom_id res chain seq x y z
N SER A 1 1.03 -6.65 -14.30
CA SER A 1 1.83 -7.45 -15.26
C SER A 1 2.75 -8.41 -14.49
N PRO A 2 2.95 -9.67 -14.95
CA PRO A 2 3.80 -10.67 -14.29
C PRO A 2 5.25 -10.23 -14.06
N GLY A 3 5.78 -9.33 -14.90
CA GLY A 3 7.15 -8.82 -14.78
C GLY A 3 7.31 -7.54 -13.94
N ARG A 4 6.24 -7.02 -13.31
CA ARG A 4 6.32 -5.79 -12.52
C ARG A 4 7.15 -6.01 -11.24
N PRO A 5 8.11 -5.13 -10.90
CA PRO A 5 8.84 -5.22 -9.65
C PRO A 5 7.90 -5.15 -8.45
N ARG A 6 7.98 -6.17 -7.57
CA ARG A 6 7.23 -6.23 -6.30
C ARG A 6 8.03 -5.59 -5.17
N ALA A 7 7.42 -5.48 -3.99
CA ALA A 7 8.01 -4.89 -2.78
C ALA A 7 9.49 -5.25 -2.57
N GLY A 8 9.86 -6.52 -2.71
CA GLY A 8 11.25 -6.96 -2.51
C GLY A 8 12.27 -6.28 -3.42
N ALA A 9 11.95 -6.10 -4.70
CA ALA A 9 12.84 -5.43 -5.64
C ALA A 9 12.98 -3.94 -5.32
N TRP A 10 11.88 -3.28 -4.92
CA TRP A 10 11.89 -1.89 -4.50
C TRP A 10 12.70 -1.67 -3.22
N LEU A 11 12.52 -2.52 -2.22
CA LEU A 11 13.27 -2.45 -0.96
C LEU A 11 14.77 -2.67 -1.20
N ALA A 12 15.13 -3.65 -2.02
CA ALA A 12 16.53 -3.92 -2.38
C ALA A 12 17.18 -2.78 -3.18
N ALA A 13 16.42 -2.09 -4.02
CA ALA A 13 16.90 -0.92 -4.75
C ALA A 13 16.95 0.35 -3.88
N TYR A 14 16.10 0.44 -2.85
CA TYR A 14 15.99 1.63 -2.01
C TYR A 14 16.95 1.62 -0.81
N PHE A 15 17.26 0.50 -0.19
CA PHE A 15 18.13 0.47 0.99
C PHE A 15 19.59 0.21 0.60
N ASP A 16 20.53 0.81 1.33
CA ASP A 16 21.97 0.70 1.07
C ASP A 16 22.53 -0.69 1.45
N GLY A 17 21.72 -1.52 2.13
CA GLY A 17 22.12 -2.81 2.65
C GLY A 17 20.92 -3.65 3.11
N PRO A 18 21.16 -4.74 3.86
CA PRO A 18 20.10 -5.64 4.27
C PRO A 18 19.14 -4.95 5.24
N VAL A 19 17.85 -5.16 5.01
CA VAL A 19 16.78 -4.74 5.91
C VAL A 19 16.68 -5.66 7.14
N ARG A 20 16.01 -5.17 8.18
CA ARG A 20 15.66 -5.94 9.39
C ARG A 20 14.14 -5.99 9.49
N GLU A 21 13.57 -7.14 9.19
CA GLU A 21 12.12 -7.33 9.21
C GLU A 21 11.61 -7.51 10.64
N ILE A 22 10.40 -7.03 10.88
CA ILE A 22 9.62 -7.33 12.07
C ILE A 22 8.35 -8.05 11.65
N GLY A 23 8.05 -9.15 12.34
CA GLY A 23 6.85 -9.96 12.09
C GLY A 23 5.87 -9.91 13.25
N GLY A 24 4.68 -10.46 13.02
CA GLY A 24 3.67 -10.67 14.04
C GLY A 24 2.84 -9.44 14.39
N ASP A 25 1.55 -9.67 14.59
CA ASP A 25 0.56 -8.66 14.97
C ASP A 25 0.36 -8.53 16.49
N ARG A 26 1.00 -9.40 17.29
CA ARG A 26 0.82 -9.53 18.75
C ARG A 26 -0.59 -9.96 19.20
N CYS A 27 -1.39 -10.47 18.26
CA CYS A 27 -2.70 -11.08 18.48
C CYS A 27 -2.74 -12.54 17.98
N GLY A 28 -1.58 -13.15 17.68
CA GLY A 28 -1.45 -14.54 17.23
C GLY A 28 -1.40 -14.73 15.72
N GLY A 29 -1.40 -13.65 14.93
CA GLY A 29 -1.39 -13.69 13.47
C GLY A 29 -0.10 -13.18 12.83
N THR A 30 0.14 -13.62 11.60
CA THR A 30 1.15 -13.07 10.69
C THR A 30 0.53 -12.94 9.29
N ASP A 31 1.12 -12.08 8.45
CA ASP A 31 0.73 -11.94 7.05
C ASP A 31 1.98 -11.89 6.16
N PRO A 32 2.28 -12.94 5.38
CA PRO A 32 3.40 -12.91 4.44
C PRO A 32 3.20 -11.89 3.31
N GLY A 33 1.97 -11.44 3.08
CA GLY A 33 1.59 -10.39 2.14
C GLY A 33 1.94 -8.98 2.58
N MET A 34 2.38 -8.79 3.84
CA MET A 34 2.76 -7.50 4.41
C MET A 34 4.13 -7.57 5.07
N ARG A 35 5.14 -6.99 4.44
CA ARG A 35 6.50 -6.91 4.98
C ARG A 35 6.69 -5.61 5.73
N CYS A 36 7.10 -5.70 6.99
CA CYS A 36 7.41 -4.54 7.83
C CYS A 36 8.84 -4.63 8.34
N GLY A 37 9.53 -3.50 8.49
CA GLY A 37 10.88 -3.51 9.02
C GLY A 37 11.59 -2.17 8.99
N PHE A 38 12.91 -2.21 9.15
CA PHE A 38 13.79 -1.05 9.11
C PHE A 38 14.97 -1.30 8.17
N GLY A 39 15.45 -0.24 7.53
CA GLY A 39 16.67 -0.26 6.73
C GLY A 39 17.42 1.06 6.80
N ILE A 40 18.64 1.08 6.28
CA ILE A 40 19.49 2.28 6.21
C ILE A 40 19.50 2.81 4.77
N ARG A 41 19.23 4.11 4.61
CA ARG A 41 19.35 4.83 3.34
C ARG A 41 20.08 6.14 3.58
N ARG A 42 21.22 6.32 2.90
CA ARG A 42 22.13 7.47 3.04
C ARG A 42 22.48 7.75 4.50
N GLY A 43 22.82 6.70 5.24
CA GLY A 43 23.19 6.78 6.66
C GLY A 43 22.02 7.07 7.63
N ARG A 44 20.76 7.11 7.15
CA ARG A 44 19.58 7.33 7.98
C ARG A 44 18.73 6.07 8.07
N THR A 45 18.23 5.78 9.26
CA THR A 45 17.22 4.73 9.45
C THR A 45 15.89 5.17 8.86
N VAL A 46 15.25 4.28 8.11
CA VAL A 46 13.90 4.45 7.58
C VAL A 46 13.11 3.17 7.88
N ALA A 47 11.93 3.33 8.47
CA ALA A 47 10.98 2.24 8.64
C ALA A 47 10.25 1.99 7.32
N TYR A 48 9.87 0.75 7.02
CA TYR A 48 9.07 0.44 5.85
C TYR A 48 7.93 -0.53 6.13
N ALA A 49 6.77 -0.29 5.52
CA ALA A 49 5.65 -1.23 5.43
C ALA A 49 5.30 -1.44 3.95
N ALA A 50 5.34 -2.68 3.47
CA ALA A 50 5.24 -2.98 2.05
C ALA A 50 4.28 -4.13 1.79
N GLN A 51 3.25 -3.86 1.00
CA GLN A 51 2.36 -4.89 0.47
C GLN A 51 3.04 -5.66 -0.66
N CYS A 52 2.81 -6.97 -0.70
CA CYS A 52 3.52 -7.89 -1.61
C CYS A 52 2.71 -8.33 -2.84
N GLY A 53 1.61 -7.64 -3.17
CA GLY A 53 0.78 -7.98 -4.33
C GLY A 53 -0.30 -9.02 -4.06
N THR A 54 -0.62 -9.29 -2.80
CA THR A 54 -1.67 -10.22 -2.38
C THR A 54 -2.74 -9.49 -1.57
N ALA A 55 -3.90 -10.13 -1.39
CA ALA A 55 -4.92 -9.60 -0.50
C ALA A 55 -4.36 -9.46 0.92
N THR A 56 -4.36 -8.25 1.46
CA THR A 56 -3.73 -7.97 2.76
C THR A 56 -4.64 -8.47 3.88
N ARG A 57 -4.10 -9.27 4.80
CA ARG A 57 -4.85 -9.86 5.91
C ARG A 57 -4.90 -8.91 7.12
N PRO A 58 -5.86 -9.07 8.05
CA PRO A 58 -5.95 -8.24 9.26
C PRO A 58 -4.65 -8.17 10.08
N ALA A 59 -3.94 -9.30 10.17
CA ALA A 59 -2.64 -9.35 10.85
C ALA A 59 -1.59 -8.44 10.20
N GLY A 60 -1.58 -8.34 8.86
CA GLY A 60 -0.67 -7.46 8.12
C GLY A 60 -0.91 -5.99 8.46
N TYR A 61 -2.16 -5.54 8.43
CA TYR A 61 -2.51 -4.17 8.83
C TYR A 61 -2.06 -3.87 10.27
N ARG A 62 -2.32 -4.78 11.22
CA ARG A 62 -1.88 -4.61 12.62
C ARG A 62 -0.37 -4.58 12.77
N THR A 63 0.38 -5.40 12.03
CA THR A 63 1.85 -5.33 12.00
C THR A 63 2.33 -3.99 11.47
N ALA A 64 1.72 -3.47 10.41
CA ALA A 64 2.04 -2.14 9.87
C ALA A 64 1.69 -1.03 10.86
N THR A 65 0.54 -1.10 11.56
CA THR A 65 0.17 -0.14 12.62
C THR A 65 1.25 -0.09 13.68
N ARG A 66 1.69 -1.26 14.17
CA ARG A 66 2.74 -1.38 15.18
C ARG A 66 4.07 -0.79 14.69
N LEU A 67 4.43 -1.00 13.43
CA LEU A 67 5.62 -0.39 12.83
C LEU A 67 5.52 1.13 12.84
N VAL A 68 4.40 1.68 12.34
CA VAL A 68 4.19 3.13 12.23
C VAL A 68 4.22 3.78 13.61
N SER A 69 3.53 3.22 14.59
CA SER A 69 3.56 3.72 15.98
C SER A 69 4.96 3.67 16.60
N LEU A 70 5.71 2.59 16.36
CA LEU A 70 7.09 2.47 16.85
C LEU A 70 8.02 3.47 16.16
N ALA A 71 7.91 3.64 14.85
CA ALA A 71 8.68 4.60 14.09
C ALA A 71 8.38 6.04 14.55
N ASP A 72 7.10 6.36 14.80
CA ASP A 72 6.70 7.66 15.34
C ASP A 72 7.32 7.94 16.71
N ALA A 73 7.27 6.96 17.62
CA ALA A 73 7.84 7.08 18.96
C ALA A 73 9.37 7.27 18.94
N LEU A 74 10.05 6.70 17.94
CA LEU A 74 11.50 6.77 17.78
C LEU A 74 11.97 7.93 16.87
N GLY A 75 11.06 8.72 16.31
CA GLY A 75 11.41 9.80 15.39
C GLY A 75 11.96 9.32 14.04
N ILE A 76 11.59 8.11 13.61
CA ILE A 76 12.07 7.47 12.37
C ILE A 76 11.06 7.72 11.23
N PRO A 77 11.47 8.22 10.06
CA PRO A 77 10.58 8.39 8.92
C PRO A 77 10.10 7.03 8.37
N VAL A 78 8.91 7.00 7.79
CA VAL A 78 8.29 5.78 7.25
C VAL A 78 8.10 5.87 5.74
N LEU A 79 8.50 4.82 5.04
CA LEU A 79 8.21 4.57 3.64
C LEU A 79 7.16 3.46 3.51
N THR A 80 6.03 3.70 2.86
CA THR A 80 5.09 2.63 2.53
C THR A 80 5.13 2.28 1.04
N LEU A 81 5.02 0.99 0.73
CA LEU A 81 4.88 0.49 -0.64
C LEU A 81 3.51 -0.16 -0.79
N ILE A 82 2.70 0.40 -1.68
CA ILE A 82 1.31 -0.02 -1.90
C ILE A 82 1.25 -0.92 -3.14
N ASP A 83 0.80 -2.15 -2.92
CA ASP A 83 0.63 -3.18 -3.93
C ASP A 83 -0.32 -4.28 -3.43
N THR A 84 -1.61 -4.05 -3.54
CA THR A 84 -2.63 -5.01 -3.12
C THR A 84 -3.86 -4.93 -4.02
N PRO A 85 -4.49 -6.06 -4.36
CA PRO A 85 -5.82 -6.06 -4.96
C PRO A 85 -6.90 -5.60 -3.95
N GLY A 86 -6.58 -5.55 -2.66
CA GLY A 86 -7.48 -5.14 -1.59
C GLY A 86 -7.24 -5.89 -0.29
N ALA A 87 -8.07 -5.63 0.72
CA ALA A 87 -8.07 -6.45 1.93
C ALA A 87 -8.60 -7.86 1.65
N ALA A 88 -8.10 -8.86 2.37
CA ALA A 88 -8.73 -10.17 2.40
C ALA A 88 -10.17 -10.02 2.92
N ASN A 89 -11.11 -10.62 2.21
CA ASN A 89 -12.57 -10.52 2.45
C ASN A 89 -13.22 -11.90 2.71
N ASP A 90 -12.40 -12.90 3.02
CA ASP A 90 -12.88 -14.21 3.44
C ASP A 90 -13.44 -14.17 4.88
N ALA A 91 -14.20 -15.20 5.25
CA ALA A 91 -14.87 -15.22 6.55
C ALA A 91 -13.90 -15.23 7.75
N GLU A 92 -12.66 -15.70 7.57
CA GLU A 92 -11.64 -15.67 8.62
C GLU A 92 -11.11 -14.25 8.82
N ALA A 93 -10.88 -13.51 7.73
CA ALA A 93 -10.47 -12.12 7.76
C ALA A 93 -11.52 -11.23 8.46
N GLU A 94 -12.80 -11.43 8.16
CA GLU A 94 -13.89 -10.73 8.83
C GLU A 94 -13.94 -11.02 10.33
N ARG A 95 -13.91 -12.31 10.72
CA ARG A 95 -13.86 -12.72 12.14
C ARG A 95 -12.63 -12.19 12.87
N SER A 96 -11.52 -12.03 12.17
CA SER A 96 -10.26 -11.48 12.69
C SER A 96 -10.23 -9.94 12.72
N GLY A 97 -11.34 -9.28 12.37
CA GLY A 97 -11.53 -7.84 12.48
C GLY A 97 -10.85 -7.04 11.36
N ALA A 98 -11.07 -7.41 10.09
CA ALA A 98 -10.51 -6.71 8.94
C ALA A 98 -10.78 -5.19 8.96
N GLY A 99 -12.03 -4.77 9.15
CA GLY A 99 -12.39 -3.36 9.23
C GLY A 99 -11.67 -2.60 10.35
N SER A 100 -11.59 -3.19 11.54
CA SER A 100 -10.87 -2.61 12.68
C SER A 100 -9.37 -2.51 12.42
N ALA A 101 -8.76 -3.53 11.81
CA ALA A 101 -7.34 -3.54 11.48
C ALA A 101 -6.99 -2.46 10.43
N ILE A 102 -7.82 -2.31 9.38
CA ILE A 102 -7.70 -1.24 8.38
C ILE A 102 -7.83 0.13 9.05
N GLY A 103 -8.87 0.33 9.87
CA GLY A 103 -9.10 1.59 10.57
C GLY A 103 -7.97 1.96 11.53
N GLY A 104 -7.40 0.99 12.24
CA GLY A 104 -6.26 1.19 13.12
C GLY A 104 -5.00 1.66 12.38
N LEU A 105 -4.69 1.06 11.23
CA LEU A 105 -3.58 1.53 10.40
C LEU A 105 -3.85 2.91 9.81
N PHE A 106 -5.06 3.16 9.31
CA PHE A 106 -5.44 4.47 8.78
C PHE A 106 -5.27 5.57 9.84
N LEU A 107 -5.71 5.31 11.09
CA LEU A 107 -5.53 6.24 12.20
C LEU A 107 -4.04 6.46 12.52
N ALA A 108 -3.22 5.40 12.56
CA ALA A 108 -1.79 5.52 12.83
C ALA A 108 -1.07 6.34 11.74
N MET A 109 -1.42 6.14 10.47
CA MET A 109 -0.89 6.93 9.36
C MET A 109 -1.35 8.39 9.43
N ALA A 110 -2.63 8.64 9.77
CA ALA A 110 -3.17 9.99 9.85
C ALA A 110 -2.62 10.82 11.02
N THR A 111 -2.20 10.16 12.10
CA THR A 111 -1.77 10.82 13.35
C THR A 111 -0.26 10.80 13.59
N ALA A 112 0.50 10.10 12.75
CA ALA A 112 1.96 10.11 12.84
C ALA A 112 2.53 11.52 12.64
N ARG A 113 3.55 11.85 13.43
CA ARG A 113 4.26 13.13 13.40
C ARG A 113 5.57 13.03 12.62
N VAL A 114 6.12 11.82 12.49
CA VAL A 114 7.27 11.55 11.63
C VAL A 114 6.90 11.67 10.14
N PRO A 115 7.86 12.00 9.26
CA PRO A 115 7.61 12.04 7.83
C PRO A 115 7.11 10.69 7.30
N LEU A 116 5.95 10.69 6.65
CA LEU A 116 5.41 9.55 5.93
C LEU A 116 5.53 9.79 4.43
N THR A 117 5.98 8.79 3.68
CA THR A 117 5.98 8.80 2.21
C THR A 117 5.43 7.48 1.70
N SER A 118 4.51 7.53 0.74
CA SER A 118 3.95 6.32 0.12
C SER A 118 4.29 6.27 -1.36
N LEU A 119 4.62 5.08 -1.84
CA LEU A 119 4.78 4.80 -3.26
C LEU A 119 3.82 3.69 -3.66
N LEU A 120 2.89 4.04 -4.54
CA LEU A 120 2.03 3.09 -5.22
C LEU A 120 2.81 2.44 -6.36
N ILE A 121 3.32 1.24 -6.08
CA ILE A 121 4.20 0.47 -6.97
C ILE A 121 3.43 -0.53 -7.84
N GLY A 122 2.11 -0.60 -7.68
CA GLY A 122 1.30 -1.67 -8.23
C GLY A 122 -0.20 -1.44 -8.14
N GLU A 123 -0.90 -2.41 -7.56
CA GLU A 123 -2.35 -2.31 -7.40
C GLU A 123 -2.68 -1.52 -6.13
N GLY A 124 -3.57 -0.54 -6.26
CA GLY A 124 -4.10 0.26 -5.16
C GLY A 124 -5.56 -0.10 -4.91
N GLY A 125 -5.82 -1.30 -4.39
CA GLY A 125 -7.16 -1.81 -4.13
C GLY A 125 -7.83 -1.22 -2.89
N SER A 126 -8.78 -0.31 -3.10
CA SER A 126 -9.79 0.14 -2.13
C SER A 126 -9.22 0.59 -0.78
N GLY A 127 -9.99 0.40 0.30
CA GLY A 127 -9.59 0.69 1.68
C GLY A 127 -8.31 -0.03 2.12
N GLY A 128 -8.02 -1.20 1.54
CA GLY A 128 -6.83 -1.97 1.88
C GLY A 128 -5.52 -1.34 1.40
N ALA A 129 -5.54 -0.67 0.24
CA ALA A 129 -4.44 0.17 -0.22
C ALA A 129 -4.43 1.52 0.50
N LEU A 130 -5.61 2.13 0.69
CA LEU A 130 -5.76 3.46 1.30
C LEU A 130 -5.21 3.50 2.73
N ALA A 131 -5.34 2.42 3.50
CA ALA A 131 -4.81 2.35 4.85
C ALA A 131 -3.30 2.62 4.92
N LEU A 132 -2.53 2.32 3.86
CA LEU A 132 -1.09 2.58 3.79
C LEU A 132 -0.73 3.90 3.12
N ALA A 133 -1.68 4.68 2.62
CA ALA A 133 -1.40 5.90 1.88
C ALA A 133 -1.11 7.07 2.83
N ALA A 134 0.05 7.69 2.65
CA ALA A 134 0.48 8.86 3.39
C ALA A 134 -0.34 10.08 2.94
N PRO A 135 -1.02 10.79 3.87
CA PRO A 135 -1.77 11.99 3.54
C PRO A 135 -0.85 13.06 2.92
N GLY A 136 -1.18 13.50 1.70
CA GLY A 136 -0.46 14.57 1.01
C GLY A 136 0.96 14.24 0.50
N ASN A 137 1.45 13.02 0.70
CA ASN A 137 2.77 12.59 0.23
C ASN A 137 2.78 11.16 -0.33
N THR A 138 1.77 10.88 -1.16
CA THR A 138 1.68 9.64 -1.95
C THR A 138 2.11 9.88 -3.37
N TRP A 139 2.95 8.99 -3.92
CA TRP A 139 3.44 9.00 -5.29
C TRP A 139 3.02 7.72 -6.01
N ALA A 140 2.99 7.75 -7.35
CA ALA A 140 2.63 6.58 -8.16
C ALA A 140 3.71 6.24 -9.19
N THR A 141 3.90 4.95 -9.47
CA THR A 141 4.66 4.50 -10.65
C THR A 141 3.78 4.56 -11.91
N PRO A 142 4.36 4.60 -13.13
CA PRO A 142 3.56 4.71 -14.36
C PRO A 142 2.61 3.53 -14.60
N GLU A 143 2.96 2.34 -14.12
CA GLU A 143 2.18 1.11 -14.32
C GLU A 143 1.24 0.77 -13.15
N SER A 144 1.09 1.67 -12.18
CA SER A 144 0.20 1.45 -11.04
C SER A 144 -1.20 2.01 -11.27
N TYR A 145 -2.14 1.66 -10.40
CA TYR A 145 -3.47 2.27 -10.37
C TYR A 145 -4.01 2.31 -8.95
N PHE A 146 -4.94 3.21 -8.67
CA PHE A 146 -5.62 3.30 -7.38
C PHE A 146 -7.11 3.38 -7.64
N SER A 147 -7.90 2.47 -7.05
CA SER A 147 -9.34 2.45 -7.24
C SER A 147 -10.08 2.12 -5.96
N VAL A 148 -11.25 2.72 -5.76
CA VAL A 148 -12.16 2.38 -4.66
C VAL A 148 -12.76 0.98 -4.82
N ILE A 149 -12.89 0.50 -6.06
CA ILE A 149 -13.51 -0.78 -6.41
C ILE A 149 -12.89 -1.32 -7.71
N ALA A 150 -12.78 -2.65 -7.84
CA ALA A 150 -12.39 -3.25 -9.10
C ALA A 150 -13.40 -2.88 -10.21
N PRO A 151 -12.97 -2.49 -11.42
CA PRO A 151 -13.88 -2.12 -12.52
C PRO A 151 -14.93 -3.20 -12.84
N GLU A 152 -14.55 -4.47 -12.73
CA GLU A 152 -15.43 -5.64 -12.92
C GLU A 152 -16.55 -5.65 -11.88
N ALA A 153 -16.22 -5.40 -10.61
CA ALA A 153 -17.19 -5.34 -9.53
C ALA A 153 -18.10 -4.11 -9.65
N ALA A 154 -17.56 -2.95 -10.05
CA ALA A 154 -18.36 -1.77 -10.35
C ALA A 154 -19.36 -2.02 -11.49
N ALA A 155 -18.90 -2.63 -12.59
CA ALA A 155 -19.76 -2.97 -13.72
C ALA A 155 -20.89 -3.92 -13.31
N ALA A 156 -20.59 -4.94 -12.50
CA ALA A 156 -21.58 -5.88 -11.98
C ALA A 156 -22.63 -5.18 -11.09
N ILE A 157 -22.20 -4.34 -10.14
CA ILE A 157 -23.11 -3.58 -9.26
C ILE A 157 -24.00 -2.63 -10.06
N LEU A 158 -23.42 -1.95 -11.05
CA LEU A 158 -24.13 -1.01 -11.93
C LEU A 158 -24.94 -1.73 -13.02
N LYS A 159 -25.00 -3.08 -13.01
CA LYS A 159 -25.70 -3.92 -13.98
C LYS A 159 -25.31 -3.63 -15.44
N ARG A 160 -24.03 -3.34 -15.67
CA ARG A 160 -23.45 -3.11 -17.00
C ARG A 160 -23.02 -4.43 -17.64
N HIS A 161 -23.05 -4.47 -18.97
CA HIS A 161 -22.52 -5.61 -19.72
C HIS A 161 -21.01 -5.76 -19.49
N PRO A 162 -20.44 -6.98 -19.42
CA PRO A 162 -19.00 -7.21 -19.25
C PRO A 162 -18.13 -6.47 -20.28
N ASP A 163 -18.60 -6.29 -21.51
CA ASP A 163 -17.86 -5.55 -22.55
C ASP A 163 -17.65 -4.06 -22.22
N ARG A 164 -18.35 -3.52 -21.20
CA ARG A 164 -18.18 -2.15 -20.72
C ARG A 164 -17.24 -2.03 -19.51
N ILE A 165 -16.49 -3.08 -19.17
CA ILE A 165 -15.50 -3.03 -18.07
C ILE A 165 -14.44 -1.95 -18.36
N ALA A 166 -13.93 -1.87 -19.60
CA ALA A 166 -12.94 -0.87 -19.99
C ALA A 166 -13.49 0.56 -19.85
N GLU A 167 -14.71 0.80 -20.35
CA GLU A 167 -15.42 2.09 -20.19
C GLU A 167 -15.61 2.45 -18.71
N THR A 168 -15.95 1.45 -17.88
CA THR A 168 -16.12 1.63 -16.44
C THR A 168 -14.80 1.97 -15.76
N ALA A 169 -13.69 1.34 -16.17
CA ALA A 169 -12.35 1.65 -15.66
C ALA A 169 -11.93 3.09 -15.99
N ASP A 170 -12.20 3.56 -17.22
CA ASP A 170 -11.90 4.95 -17.62
C ASP A 170 -12.74 5.95 -16.82
N GLN A 171 -14.03 5.67 -16.58
CA GLN A 171 -14.91 6.52 -15.75
C GLN A 171 -14.45 6.59 -14.29
N LEU A 172 -13.83 5.52 -13.77
CA LEU A 172 -13.30 5.47 -12.41
C LEU A 172 -12.00 6.26 -12.24
N ARG A 173 -11.35 6.71 -13.33
CA ARG A 173 -10.18 7.61 -13.29
C ARG A 173 -9.06 7.08 -12.37
N LEU A 174 -8.71 5.82 -12.58
CA LEU A 174 -7.83 5.04 -11.70
C LEU A 174 -6.35 5.09 -12.08
N ARG A 175 -5.98 5.67 -13.24
CA ARG A 175 -4.60 5.67 -13.76
C ARG A 175 -3.76 6.77 -13.10
N PRO A 176 -2.43 6.65 -13.06
CA PRO A 176 -1.58 7.59 -12.31
C PRO A 176 -1.76 9.06 -12.72
N HIS A 177 -1.96 9.35 -14.01
CA HIS A 177 -2.22 10.71 -14.48
C HIS A 177 -3.56 11.25 -13.96
N ASP A 178 -4.61 10.42 -13.99
CA ASP A 178 -5.91 10.79 -13.44
C ASP A 178 -5.80 11.09 -11.94
N LEU A 179 -5.03 10.28 -11.20
CA LEU A 179 -4.80 10.46 -9.76
C LEU A 179 -4.05 11.75 -9.43
N VAL A 180 -3.14 12.20 -10.30
CA VAL A 180 -2.47 13.50 -10.17
C VAL A 180 -3.47 14.63 -10.38
N GLU A 181 -4.27 14.57 -11.43
CA GLU A 181 -5.32 15.57 -11.70
C GLU A 181 -6.36 15.66 -10.58
N LEU A 182 -6.66 14.54 -9.93
CA LEU A 182 -7.55 14.45 -8.77
C LEU A 182 -6.88 14.91 -7.45
N GLY A 183 -5.57 15.16 -7.45
CA GLY A 183 -4.82 15.52 -6.24
C GLY A 183 -4.66 14.37 -5.23
N ILE A 184 -4.91 13.13 -5.64
CA ILE A 184 -4.77 11.92 -4.80
C ILE A 184 -3.29 11.57 -4.62
N VAL A 185 -2.50 11.69 -5.70
CA VAL A 185 -1.05 11.50 -5.67
C VAL A 185 -0.35 12.77 -6.10
N ARG A 186 0.82 13.02 -5.51
CA ARG A 186 1.63 14.22 -5.76
C ARG A 186 2.25 14.25 -7.15
N GLY A 187 2.46 13.08 -7.73
CA GLY A 187 3.11 12.94 -9.02
C GLY A 187 3.37 11.48 -9.39
N VAL A 188 3.74 11.30 -10.65
CA VAL A 188 4.19 10.02 -11.18
C VAL A 188 5.72 10.00 -11.16
N VAL A 189 6.32 9.01 -10.51
CA VAL A 189 7.78 8.85 -10.48
C VAL A 189 8.26 8.24 -11.79
N SER A 190 9.39 8.73 -12.30
CA SER A 190 10.09 8.08 -13.41
C SER A 190 10.97 6.96 -12.86
N LEU A 191 10.84 5.76 -13.42
CA LEU A 191 11.85 4.71 -13.26
C LEU A 191 13.08 5.15 -14.04
N GLY A 192 14.00 5.86 -13.38
CA GLY A 192 15.29 6.18 -13.97
C GLY A 192 15.94 4.89 -14.48
N ARG A 193 16.35 4.86 -15.75
CA ARG A 193 17.30 3.85 -16.20
C ARG A 193 18.52 3.99 -15.30
N LYS A 194 18.96 2.91 -14.65
CA LYS A 194 20.29 2.90 -14.06
C LYS A 194 21.27 3.33 -15.16
N PRO A 195 22.17 4.30 -14.90
CA PRO A 195 23.24 4.59 -15.84
C PRO A 195 24.08 3.34 -16.09
#